data_AF-A0A0A9XS92-F1
#
_entry.id   AF-A0A0A9XS92-F1
#
_cell.length_a   1.000
_cell.length_b   1.000
_cell.length_c   1.000
_cell.angle_alpha   90.00
_cell.angle_beta   90.00
_cell.angle_gamma   90.00
#
_symmetry.space_group_name_H-M   'P 1'
#
loop_
_entity.id
_entity.type
_entity.pdbx_description
1 polymer ?
#
loop_
_entity_poly.entity_id
_entity_poly.type
_entity_poly.pdbx_seq_one_letter_code
_entity_poly.pdbx_strand_id
1 'polypeptide(L)'
;ESIFSLPVTSNNASQIRIFASTLCEATGALKALGHEVEGWAVPILFLCSKRLHAKLREEWEKYVFSNPSPRLVDFVTFLHDHARVLEVAHPPECSEVSTQL
;
A
#
# COMPACT_ATOMS: atom_id res chain seq x y z
N GLU A 1 -8.74 -5.71 12.06
CA GLU A 1 -7.44 -5.37 12.67
C GLU A 1 -7.16 -3.88 12.53
N SER A 2 -6.28 -3.30 13.35
CA SER A 2 -5.92 -1.87 13.23
C SER A 2 -4.86 -1.69 12.15
N ILE A 3 -4.96 -0.60 11.38
CA ILE A 3 -3.96 -0.28 10.34
C ILE A 3 -2.53 -0.17 10.90
N PHE A 4 -2.40 0.20 12.18
CA PHE A 4 -1.12 0.36 12.86
C PHE A 4 -0.63 -0.93 13.52
N SER A 5 -1.49 -1.95 13.67
CA SER A 5 -1.09 -3.28 14.14
C SER A 5 -0.55 -4.18 13.02
N LEU A 6 -0.80 -3.84 11.75
CA LEU A 6 -0.30 -4.59 10.60
C LEU A 6 1.23 -4.60 10.59
N PRO A 7 1.89 -5.76 10.38
CA PRO A 7 3.36 -5.83 10.36
C PRO A 7 3.95 -4.89 9.31
N VAL A 8 5.22 -4.54 9.48
CA VAL A 8 5.96 -3.82 8.42
C VAL A 8 5.86 -4.65 7.14
N THR A 9 5.46 -4.02 6.04
CA THR A 9 5.36 -4.69 4.74
C THR A 9 6.67 -5.38 4.37
N SER A 10 6.63 -6.44 3.58
CA SER A 10 7.81 -7.01 2.95
C SER A 10 7.77 -6.77 1.43
N ASN A 11 8.77 -7.27 0.70
CA ASN A 11 8.78 -7.26 -0.77
C ASN A 11 7.81 -8.33 -1.34
N ASN A 12 6.56 -8.29 -0.90
CA ASN A 12 5.49 -9.23 -1.24
C ASN A 12 4.25 -8.44 -1.67
N ALA A 13 3.81 -8.62 -2.91
CA ALA A 13 2.71 -7.88 -3.50
C ALA A 13 1.39 -8.03 -2.72
N SER A 14 1.09 -9.24 -2.24
CA SER A 14 -0.13 -9.50 -1.46
C SER A 14 -0.14 -8.74 -0.14
N GLN A 15 0.99 -8.69 0.58
CA GLN A 15 1.07 -7.91 1.82
C GLN A 15 0.89 -6.41 1.59
N ILE A 16 1.47 -5.87 0.52
CA ILE A 16 1.34 -4.45 0.16
C ILE A 16 -0.11 -4.13 -0.20
N ARG A 17 -0.80 -5.01 -0.94
CA ARG A 17 -2.23 -4.86 -1.23
C ARG A 17 -3.09 -4.90 0.01
N ILE A 18 -2.87 -5.86 0.91
CA ILE A 18 -3.64 -5.94 2.16
C ILE A 18 -3.50 -4.63 2.94
N PHE A 19 -2.28 -4.10 3.05
CA PHE A 19 -2.04 -2.81 3.70
C PHE A 19 -2.79 -1.66 3.02
N ALA A 20 -2.74 -1.56 1.69
CA ALA A 20 -3.45 -0.55 0.91
C ALA A 20 -4.99 -0.66 1.07
N SER A 21 -5.54 -1.86 0.97
CA SER A 21 -6.97 -2.13 1.16
C SER A 21 -7.42 -1.78 2.57
N THR A 22 -6.69 -2.17 3.61
CA THR A 22 -7.02 -1.82 5.00
C THR A 22 -7.01 -0.30 5.22
N LEU A 23 -6.07 0.44 4.61
CA LEU A 23 -6.07 1.90 4.66
C LEU A 23 -7.30 2.49 3.98
N CYS A 24 -7.63 2.00 2.79
CA CYS A 24 -8.78 2.45 2.03
C CYS A 24 -10.09 2.18 2.78
N GLU A 25 -10.24 0.99 3.36
CA GLU A 25 -11.41 0.60 4.16
C GLU A 25 -11.55 1.48 5.42
N ALA A 26 -10.46 1.67 6.17
CA ALA A 26 -10.49 2.48 7.40
C ALA A 26 -10.84 3.95 7.11
N THR A 27 -10.20 4.55 6.12
CA THR A 27 -10.46 5.94 5.73
C THR A 27 -11.82 6.11 5.07
N GLY A 28 -12.27 5.12 4.27
CA GLY A 28 -13.59 5.08 3.67
C GLY A 28 -14.71 4.97 4.72
N ALA A 29 -14.53 4.14 5.74
CA ALA A 29 -15.49 4.02 6.84
C ALA A 29 -15.64 5.34 7.62
N LEU A 30 -14.54 6.03 7.91
CA LEU A 30 -14.57 7.34 8.57
C LEU A 30 -15.26 8.40 7.69
N LYS A 31 -14.99 8.42 6.38
CA LYS A 31 -15.68 9.29 5.42
C LYS A 31 -17.19 9.02 5.41
N ALA A 32 -17.60 7.75 5.42
CA ALA A 32 -19.01 7.36 5.44
C ALA A 32 -19.75 7.80 6.73
N LEU A 33 -19.02 7.95 7.84
CA LEU A 33 -19.52 8.52 9.10
C LEU A 33 -19.56 10.06 9.11
N GLY A 34 -19.15 10.71 8.02
CA GLY A 34 -19.15 12.17 7.87
C GLY A 34 -17.88 12.87 8.38
N HIS A 35 -16.82 12.12 8.68
CA HIS A 35 -15.55 12.73 9.10
C HIS A 35 -14.73 13.26 7.91
N GLU A 36 -14.08 14.41 8.12
CA GLU A 36 -13.13 15.00 7.16
C GLU A 36 -11.76 14.33 7.26
N VAL A 37 -11.60 13.18 6.58
CA VAL A 37 -10.38 12.37 6.69
C VAL A 37 -9.17 13.00 5.99
N GLU A 38 -9.37 13.79 4.93
CA GLU A 38 -8.25 14.45 4.22
C GLU A 38 -7.56 15.51 5.08
N GLY A 39 -8.26 16.13 6.03
CA GLY A 39 -7.65 17.03 7.01
C GLY A 39 -6.57 16.34 7.86
N TRP A 40 -6.58 15.00 7.92
CA TRP A 40 -5.62 14.19 8.66
C TRP A 40 -4.63 13.46 7.74
N ALA A 41 -4.58 13.81 6.45
CA ALA A 41 -3.72 13.13 5.48
C ALA A 41 -2.24 13.12 5.92
N VAL A 42 -1.69 14.27 6.33
CA VAL A 42 -0.27 14.39 6.71
C VAL A 42 0.13 13.42 7.84
N PRO A 43 -0.53 13.41 9.02
CA PRO A 43 -0.16 12.47 10.08
C PRO A 43 -0.42 11.02 9.70
N ILE A 44 -1.50 10.71 8.96
CA ILE A 44 -1.80 9.34 8.51
C ILE A 44 -0.69 8.84 7.57
N LEU A 45 -0.33 9.64 6.56
CA LEU A 45 0.73 9.30 5.60
C LEU A 45 2.08 9.13 6.30
N PHE A 46 2.42 10.00 7.25
CA PHE A 46 3.64 9.86 8.04
C PHE A 46 3.66 8.52 8.79
N LEU A 47 2.60 8.18 9.52
CA LEU A 47 2.53 6.92 10.27
C LEU A 47 2.54 5.69 9.35
N CYS A 48 1.78 5.73 8.25
CA CYS A 48 1.74 4.64 7.28
C CYS A 48 3.10 4.41 6.60
N SER A 49 3.85 5.48 6.28
CA SER A 49 5.20 5.37 5.69
C SER A 49 6.17 4.59 6.59
N LYS A 50 6.01 4.68 7.93
CA LYS A 50 6.82 3.92 8.89
C LYS A 50 6.55 2.41 8.86
N ARG A 51 5.42 1.98 8.27
CA ARG A 51 5.06 0.56 8.06
C ARG A 51 5.55 0.02 6.71
N LEU A 52 6.17 0.85 5.87
CA LEU A 52 6.79 0.38 4.62
C LEU A 52 8.17 -0.22 4.89
N HIS A 53 8.55 -1.30 4.22
CA HIS A 53 9.95 -1.74 4.21
C HIS A 53 10.84 -0.70 3.52
N ALA A 54 12.16 -0.81 3.75
CA ALA A 54 13.14 0.19 3.35
C ALA A 54 13.02 0.63 1.88
N LYS A 55 12.99 -0.32 0.94
CA LYS A 55 12.91 -0.03 -0.51
C LYS A 55 11.62 0.72 -0.89
N LEU A 56 10.45 0.20 -0.51
CA LEU A 56 9.17 0.83 -0.80
C LEU A 56 9.02 2.20 -0.14
N ARG A 57 9.61 2.38 1.06
CA ARG A 57 9.65 3.67 1.75
C ARG A 57 10.49 4.69 0.98
N GLU A 58 11.67 4.30 0.52
CA GLU A 58 12.54 5.16 -0.29
C GLU A 58 11.84 5.60 -1.58
N GLU A 59 11.14 4.68 -2.27
CA GLU A 59 10.34 5.01 -3.45
C GLU A 59 9.19 5.97 -3.13
N TRP A 60 8.52 5.78 -2.00
CA TRP A 60 7.48 6.72 -1.54
C TRP A 60 8.06 8.11 -1.27
N GLU A 61 9.19 8.20 -0.57
CA GLU A 61 9.84 9.49 -0.28
C GLU A 61 10.25 10.23 -1.56
N LYS A 62 10.72 9.51 -2.60
CA LYS A 62 10.98 10.07 -3.93
C LYS A 62 9.71 10.60 -4.61
N TYR A 63 8.60 9.88 -4.47
CA TYR A 63 7.30 10.33 -4.97
C TYR A 63 6.86 11.64 -4.30
N VAL A 64 6.96 11.71 -2.96
CA VAL A 64 6.60 12.91 -2.18
C VAL A 64 7.49 14.10 -2.52
N PHE A 65 8.79 13.88 -2.73
CA PHE A 65 9.71 14.93 -3.16
C PHE A 65 9.28 15.55 -4.50
N SER A 66 8.76 14.72 -5.41
CA SER A 66 8.31 15.15 -6.75
C SER A 66 6.89 15.72 -6.75
N ASN A 67 6.07 15.37 -5.75
CA ASN A 67 4.66 15.75 -5.63
C ASN A 67 4.40 16.33 -4.24
N PRO A 68 4.67 17.63 -4.03
CA PRO A 68 4.46 18.25 -2.73
C PRO A 68 2.96 18.27 -2.40
N SER A 69 2.60 17.76 -1.21
CA SER A 69 1.22 17.56 -0.74
C SER A 69 0.49 16.35 -1.36
N PRO A 70 1.01 15.13 -1.17
CA PRO A 70 0.29 13.91 -1.55
C PRO A 70 -0.98 13.75 -0.72
N ARG A 71 -2.08 13.33 -1.37
CA ARG A 71 -3.32 12.95 -0.70
C ARG A 71 -3.31 11.47 -0.31
N LEU A 72 -4.27 11.07 0.52
CA LEU A 72 -4.41 9.66 0.91
C LEU A 72 -4.64 8.73 -0.29
N VAL A 73 -5.41 9.19 -1.28
CA VAL A 73 -5.64 8.43 -2.51
C VAL A 73 -4.35 8.20 -3.29
N ASP A 74 -3.46 9.19 -3.33
CA ASP A 74 -2.21 9.11 -4.09
C ASP A 74 -1.28 8.04 -3.47
N PHE A 75 -1.28 7.93 -2.14
CA PHE A 75 -0.55 6.87 -1.42
C PHE A 75 -1.14 5.47 -1.66
N VAL A 76 -2.47 5.33 -1.62
CA VAL A 76 -3.14 4.06 -1.91
C VAL A 76 -2.86 3.62 -3.36
N THR A 77 -2.93 4.53 -4.32
CA THR A 77 -2.58 4.29 -5.72
C THR A 77 -1.12 3.85 -5.86
N PHE A 78 -0.18 4.56 -5.22
CA PHE A 78 1.23 4.20 -5.20
C PHE A 78 1.46 2.76 -4.72
N LEU A 79 0.81 2.34 -3.62
CA LEU A 79 0.94 0.98 -3.09
C LEU A 79 0.39 -0.08 -4.06
N HIS A 80 -0.76 0.18 -4.68
CA HIS A 80 -1.34 -0.74 -5.66
C HIS A 80 -0.46 -0.86 -6.91
N ASP A 81 0.08 0.25 -7.41
CA ASP A 81 0.97 0.25 -8.56
C ASP A 81 2.25 -0.52 -8.27
N HIS A 82 2.86 -0.32 -7.11
CA HIS A 82 4.05 -1.06 -6.71
C HIS A 82 3.76 -2.56 -6.58
N ALA A 83 2.62 -2.94 -5.96
CA ALA A 83 2.22 -4.34 -5.86
C ALA A 83 2.04 -4.98 -7.24
N ARG A 84 1.41 -4.28 -8.19
CA ARG A 84 1.24 -4.75 -9.58
C ARG A 84 2.59 -4.94 -10.27
N VAL A 85 3.53 -4.02 -10.09
CA VAL A 85 4.89 -4.14 -10.65
C VAL A 85 5.61 -5.37 -10.10
N LEU A 86 5.49 -5.64 -8.79
CA LEU A 86 6.09 -6.82 -8.17
C LEU A 86 5.54 -8.13 -8.72
N GLU A 87 4.24 -8.19 -9.04
CA GLU A 87 3.61 -9.38 -9.65
C GLU A 87 4.08 -9.63 -11.07
N VAL A 88 4.27 -8.55 -11.85
CA VAL A 88 4.81 -8.68 -13.21
C VAL A 88 6.28 -9.11 -13.17
N ALA A 89 7.05 -8.62 -12.20
CA ALA A 89 8.45 -8.99 -12.02
C ALA A 89 8.65 -10.40 -11.46
N HIS A 90 7.67 -10.90 -10.68
CA HIS A 90 7.66 -12.25 -10.11
C HIS A 90 6.34 -12.92 -10.49
N PRO A 91 6.16 -13.30 -11.77
CA PRO A 91 4.98 -14.03 -12.17
C PRO A 91 4.90 -15.30 -11.31
N PRO A 92 3.70 -15.71 -10.83
CA PRO A 92 3.57 -16.99 -10.16
C PRO A 92 4.12 -18.04 -11.13
N GLU A 93 5.11 -18.82 -10.69
CA GLU A 93 5.62 -19.94 -11.47
C GLU A 93 4.40 -20.71 -11.98
N CYS A 94 4.24 -20.73 -13.30
CA CYS A 94 3.20 -21.50 -13.95
C CYS A 94 3.49 -22.95 -13.54
N SER A 95 2.75 -23.47 -12.56
CA SER A 95 2.89 -24.85 -12.12
C SER A 95 2.59 -25.70 -13.34
N GLU A 96 3.64 -26.22 -13.96
CA GLU A 96 3.55 -27.26 -14.96
C GLU A 96 2.80 -28.42 -14.31
N VAL A 97 1.51 -28.53 -14.63
CA VAL A 97 0.76 -29.76 -14.40
C VAL A 97 1.40 -30.77 -15.34
N SER A 98 2.45 -31.45 -14.85
CA SER A 98 2.98 -32.66 -15.41
C SER A 98 1.85 -33.68 -15.42
N THR A 99 1.11 -33.68 -16.52
CA THR A 99 0.21 -34.76 -16.88
C THR A 99 1.10 -35.93 -17.24
N GLN A 100 1.47 -36.74 -16.23
CA GLN A 100 2.06 -38.05 -16.50
C GLN A 100 0.92 -38.98 -16.94
N LEU A 101 0.94 -39.30 -18.23
CA LEU A 101 0.32 -40.48 -18.84
C LEU A 101 1.01 -41.75 -18.34
#